data_AF-A0A6I2R4H7-F1
#
_entry.id   AF-A0A6I2R4H7-F1
#
_cell.length_a   1.000
_cell.length_b   1.000
_cell.length_c   1.000
_cell.angle_alpha   90.00
_cell.angle_beta   90.00
_cell.angle_gamma   90.00
#
_symmetry.space_group_name_H-M   'P 1'
#
loop_
_entity.id
_entity.type
_entity.pdbx_description
1 polymer ?
#
loop_
_entity_poly.entity_id
_entity_poly.type
_entity_poly.pdbx_seq_one_letter_code
_entity_poly.pdbx_strand_id
1 'polypeptide(L)'
;MARKSRKDLIRAENSGQTAAAVQSKPCPEPAPTYLAVGYARLSIFETRDRADSEALQNQKELLRQYIANAPGLQLVGIFEDNGQTGTNFDRAGFETMMETVRIGKANCIVVKDYCAIIGLNQEDLETQGILA
;
A
#
# COMPACT_ATOMS: atom_id res chain seq x y z
N MET A 1 55.69 -45.60 35.14
CA MET A 1 55.50 -45.21 33.73
C MET A 1 54.13 -44.55 33.60
N ALA A 2 54.09 -43.25 33.34
CA ALA A 2 52.89 -42.41 33.46
C ALA A 2 52.13 -42.30 32.13
N ARG A 3 50.79 -42.29 32.27
CA ARG A 3 49.75 -42.15 31.23
C ARG A 3 50.03 -40.97 30.29
N LYS A 4 49.77 -41.14 28.99
CA LYS A 4 49.38 -40.02 28.13
C LYS A 4 47.99 -40.24 27.54
N SER A 5 47.09 -39.47 28.12
CA SER A 5 45.70 -39.27 27.75
C SER A 5 45.60 -38.58 26.39
N ARG A 6 44.56 -38.90 25.61
CA ARG A 6 44.21 -38.26 24.32
C ARG A 6 43.76 -36.79 24.53
N LYS A 7 44.62 -35.96 25.13
CA LYS A 7 44.30 -34.56 25.49
C LYS A 7 45.15 -33.52 24.76
N ASP A 8 46.04 -33.96 23.86
CA ASP A 8 47.02 -33.07 23.22
C ASP A 8 46.73 -32.76 21.73
N LEU A 9 45.57 -33.14 21.20
CA LEU A 9 45.20 -32.83 19.80
C LEU A 9 44.29 -31.59 19.63
N ILE A 10 43.94 -30.88 20.72
CA ILE A 10 42.96 -29.78 20.68
C ILE A 10 43.55 -28.50 21.27
N ARG A 11 44.77 -28.11 20.84
CA ARG A 11 45.39 -26.86 21.33
C ARG A 11 46.16 -26.06 20.28
N ALA A 12 45.82 -26.18 19.00
CA ALA A 12 46.54 -25.48 17.93
C ALA A 12 45.66 -24.65 16.98
N GLU A 13 44.37 -24.46 17.27
CA GLU A 13 43.47 -23.67 16.40
C GLU A 13 42.69 -22.59 17.16
N ASN A 14 43.30 -21.97 18.17
CA ASN A 14 42.70 -20.82 18.86
C ASN A 14 43.74 -19.74 19.13
N SER A 15 44.20 -19.10 18.06
CA SER A 15 44.93 -17.84 18.15
C SER A 15 44.74 -17.04 16.86
N GLY A 16 43.72 -16.19 16.85
CA GLY A 16 43.64 -15.05 15.94
C GLY A 16 42.32 -14.90 15.18
N GLN A 17 41.28 -14.40 15.87
CA GLN A 17 40.26 -13.45 15.37
C GLN A 17 39.22 -13.26 16.50
N THR A 18 39.45 -12.35 17.45
CA THR A 18 38.99 -10.94 17.48
C THR A 18 37.48 -10.73 17.36
N ALA A 19 36.93 -10.17 18.45
CA ALA A 19 35.77 -9.27 18.54
C ALA A 19 34.37 -9.81 18.15
N ALA A 20 33.58 -10.02 19.20
CA ALA A 20 32.15 -9.70 19.35
C ALA A 20 31.29 -9.57 18.07
N ALA A 21 30.34 -10.51 17.91
CA ALA A 21 29.01 -10.20 17.40
C ALA A 21 27.98 -11.02 18.19
N VAL A 22 27.24 -10.32 19.04
CA VAL A 22 26.06 -10.82 19.74
C VAL A 22 25.08 -11.34 18.70
N GLN A 23 24.61 -12.59 18.85
CA GLN A 23 23.47 -13.09 18.07
C GLN A 23 22.23 -12.29 18.46
N SER A 24 21.95 -11.21 17.73
CA SER A 24 20.69 -10.49 17.84
C SER A 24 19.59 -11.37 17.28
N LYS A 25 18.61 -11.71 18.13
CA LYS A 25 17.26 -12.08 17.67
C LYS A 25 16.83 -11.08 16.59
N PRO A 26 16.23 -11.49 15.46
CA PRO A 26 15.64 -10.54 14.53
C PRO A 26 14.59 -9.74 15.31
N CYS A 27 14.88 -8.45 15.53
CA CYS A 27 13.83 -7.50 15.86
C CYS A 27 12.82 -7.54 14.71
N PRO A 28 11.50 -7.50 14.97
CA PRO A 28 10.54 -7.35 13.89
C PRO A 28 10.92 -6.07 13.13
N GLU A 29 11.36 -6.23 11.89
CA GLU A 29 11.63 -5.10 11.01
C GLU A 29 10.35 -4.25 10.96
N PRO A 30 10.44 -2.91 11.02
CA PRO A 30 9.26 -2.07 10.96
C PRO A 30 8.48 -2.45 9.71
N ALA A 31 7.20 -2.77 9.87
CA ALA A 31 6.34 -3.16 8.76
C ALA A 31 6.53 -2.15 7.60
N PRO A 32 6.69 -2.61 6.34
CA PRO A 32 6.97 -1.71 5.24
C PRO A 32 5.86 -0.66 5.16
N THR A 33 6.24 0.62 5.26
CA THR A 33 5.31 1.73 5.07
C THR A 33 4.99 1.83 3.58
N TYR A 34 3.73 1.62 3.23
CA TYR A 34 3.22 1.82 1.88
C TYR A 34 2.87 3.30 1.65
N LEU A 35 3.34 3.81 0.52
CA LEU A 35 3.02 5.13 0.00
C LEU A 35 1.63 5.04 -0.66
N ALA A 36 0.61 5.45 0.09
CA ALA A 36 -0.78 5.31 -0.26
C ALA A 36 -1.34 6.58 -0.92
N VAL A 37 -2.13 6.39 -1.97
CA VAL A 37 -2.98 7.44 -2.57
C VAL A 37 -4.45 7.10 -2.35
N GLY A 38 -5.25 8.12 -2.08
CA GLY A 38 -6.71 7.99 -2.01
C GLY A 38 -7.34 8.32 -3.36
N TYR A 39 -8.41 7.61 -3.73
CA TYR A 39 -9.22 7.96 -4.91
C TYR A 39 -10.71 8.00 -4.58
N ALA A 40 -11.34 9.14 -4.90
CA ALA A 40 -12.76 9.38 -4.70
C ALA A 40 -13.44 9.66 -6.04
N ARG A 41 -14.65 9.13 -6.25
CA ARG A 41 -15.41 9.36 -7.48
C ARG A 41 -16.88 9.64 -7.17
N LEU A 42 -17.43 10.61 -7.86
CA LEU A 42 -18.87 10.78 -8.01
C LEU A 42 -19.29 10.46 -9.45
N SER A 43 -20.29 9.60 -9.59
CA SER A 43 -20.83 9.19 -10.88
C SER A 43 -21.75 10.22 -11.52
N ILE A 44 -22.32 11.11 -10.71
CA ILE A 44 -23.21 12.19 -11.13
C ILE A 44 -22.53 13.50 -10.80
N PHE A 45 -22.57 14.45 -11.72
CA PHE A 45 -22.04 15.78 -11.50
C PHE A 45 -22.80 16.40 -10.35
N GLU A 46 -22.11 16.92 -9.35
CA GLU A 46 -22.79 17.70 -8.33
C GLU A 46 -23.44 18.92 -9.01
N THR A 47 -24.77 18.95 -9.03
CA THR A 47 -25.49 20.19 -9.25
C THR A 47 -25.25 21.10 -8.04
N ARG A 48 -25.31 22.43 -8.22
CA ARG A 48 -25.01 23.46 -7.18
C ARG A 48 -25.90 23.40 -5.93
N ASP A 49 -26.65 22.33 -5.73
CA ASP A 49 -27.35 22.02 -4.50
C ASP A 49 -26.34 21.50 -3.47
N ARG A 50 -26.17 22.28 -2.39
CA ARG A 50 -25.22 22.07 -1.29
C ARG A 50 -25.09 20.63 -0.76
N ALA A 51 -26.12 19.80 -0.91
CA ALA A 51 -26.14 18.43 -0.42
C ALA A 51 -25.15 17.51 -1.18
N ASP A 52 -24.93 17.75 -2.47
CA ASP A 52 -24.00 16.93 -3.25
C ASP A 52 -22.54 17.36 -3.03
N SER A 53 -22.29 18.65 -2.74
CA SER A 53 -20.97 19.23 -2.42
C SER A 53 -20.33 18.79 -1.12
N GLU A 54 -21.09 18.11 -0.27
CA GLU A 54 -20.54 17.45 0.91
C GLU A 54 -20.11 16.02 0.61
N ALA A 55 -20.68 15.35 -0.41
CA ALA A 55 -20.44 13.94 -0.66
C ALA A 55 -19.00 13.64 -1.07
N LEU A 56 -18.43 14.40 -2.02
CA LEU A 56 -17.05 14.20 -2.46
C LEU A 56 -16.06 14.52 -1.32
N GLN A 57 -16.29 15.62 -0.60
CA GLN A 57 -15.44 16.01 0.53
C GLN A 57 -15.48 14.97 1.66
N ASN A 58 -16.67 14.44 1.97
CA ASN A 58 -16.84 13.39 2.97
C ASN A 58 -16.09 12.11 2.56
N GLN A 59 -16.13 11.72 1.28
CA GLN A 59 -15.34 10.58 0.79
C GLN A 59 -13.84 10.80 0.95
N LYS A 60 -13.34 12.00 0.60
CA LYS A 60 -11.92 12.33 0.76
C LYS A 60 -11.51 12.30 2.22
N GLU A 61 -12.34 12.86 3.10
CA GLU A 61 -12.07 12.88 4.53
C GLU A 61 -12.06 11.47 5.12
N LEU A 62 -13.01 10.63 4.71
CA LEU A 62 -13.00 9.20 5.06
C LEU A 62 -11.69 8.51 4.64
N LEU A 63 -11.23 8.76 3.41
CA LEU A 63 -9.96 8.20 2.91
C LEU A 63 -8.74 8.72 3.70
N ARG A 64 -8.70 10.02 4.02
CA ARG A 64 -7.64 10.59 4.85
C ARG A 64 -7.59 9.93 6.22
N GLN A 65 -8.74 9.84 6.88
CA GLN A 65 -8.86 9.25 8.21
C GLN A 65 -8.47 7.77 8.20
N TYR A 66 -8.90 7.02 7.19
CA TYR A 66 -8.52 5.62 7.05
C TYR A 66 -6.99 5.46 6.91
N ILE A 67 -6.38 6.23 6.01
CA ILE A 67 -4.93 6.16 5.77
C ILE A 67 -4.14 6.62 7.00
N ALA A 68 -4.58 7.69 7.67
CA ALA A 68 -3.90 8.22 8.86
C ALA A 68 -3.96 7.27 10.06
N ASN A 69 -5.04 6.50 10.19
CA ASN A 69 -5.23 5.55 11.29
C ASN A 69 -4.66 4.16 11.01
N ALA A 70 -4.26 3.87 9.78
CA ALA A 70 -3.73 2.58 9.38
C ALA A 70 -2.22 2.50 9.62
N PRO A 71 -1.74 1.61 10.50
CA PRO A 71 -0.30 1.42 10.68
C PRO A 71 0.31 0.89 9.37
N GLY A 72 1.39 1.53 8.91
CA GLY A 72 2.08 1.15 7.69
C GLY A 72 1.52 1.78 6.41
N LEU A 73 0.60 2.74 6.47
CA LEU A 73 0.25 3.58 5.33
C LEU A 73 0.76 5.02 5.53
N GLN A 74 1.19 5.65 4.43
CA GLN A 74 1.56 7.05 4.38
C GLN A 74 0.82 7.72 3.22
N LEU A 75 0.05 8.78 3.52
CA LEU A 75 -0.69 9.51 2.50
C LEU A 75 0.25 10.32 1.60
N VAL A 76 0.26 10.02 0.31
CA VAL A 76 0.95 10.77 -0.75
C VAL A 76 0.04 11.85 -1.34
N GLY A 77 -1.23 11.52 -1.54
CA GLY A 77 -2.18 12.42 -2.17
C GLY A 77 -3.57 11.81 -2.29
N ILE A 78 -4.55 12.66 -2.63
CA ILE A 78 -5.92 12.23 -2.94
C ILE A 78 -6.30 12.75 -4.30
N PHE A 79 -6.77 11.85 -5.15
CA PHE A 79 -7.26 12.12 -6.49
C PHE A 79 -8.79 11.99 -6.51
N GLU A 80 -9.42 12.75 -7.40
CA GLU A 80 -10.87 12.81 -7.48
C GLU A 80 -11.37 12.91 -8.91
N ASP A 81 -12.54 12.35 -9.15
CA ASP A 81 -13.31 12.55 -10.37
C ASP A 81 -14.76 12.92 -10.02
N ASN A 82 -15.20 14.10 -10.44
CA ASN A 82 -16.56 14.60 -10.23
C ASN A 82 -17.39 14.40 -11.50
N GLY A 83 -18.54 13.74 -11.37
CA GLY A 83 -19.48 13.51 -12.47
C GLY A 83 -18.98 12.60 -13.59
N GLN A 84 -18.07 11.69 -13.28
CA GLN A 84 -17.56 10.71 -14.25
C GLN A 84 -18.28 9.38 -14.09
N THR A 85 -19.00 8.96 -15.12
CA THR A 85 -19.66 7.65 -15.13
C THR A 85 -18.62 6.54 -15.08
N GLY A 86 -18.96 5.43 -14.44
CA GLY A 86 -18.06 4.27 -14.36
C GLY A 86 -17.89 3.53 -15.68
N THR A 87 -18.56 3.92 -16.76
CA THR A 87 -18.60 3.18 -18.02
C THR A 87 -17.29 3.26 -18.81
N ASN A 88 -16.48 4.31 -18.60
CA ASN A 88 -15.23 4.54 -19.33
C ASN A 88 -14.06 4.80 -18.37
N PHE A 89 -12.84 4.54 -18.85
CA PHE A 89 -11.60 4.80 -18.11
C PHE A 89 -11.02 6.20 -18.35
N ASP A 90 -11.61 7.00 -19.25
CA ASP A 90 -11.19 8.38 -19.52
C ASP A 90 -11.57 9.32 -18.37
N ARG A 91 -10.73 9.29 -17.33
CA ARG A 91 -10.97 9.92 -16.04
C ARG A 91 -9.69 10.60 -15.59
N ALA A 92 -9.69 11.93 -15.60
CA ALA A 92 -8.49 12.71 -15.35
C ALA A 92 -7.86 12.46 -13.97
N GLY A 93 -8.69 12.31 -12.93
CA GLY A 93 -8.23 11.99 -11.58
C GLY A 93 -7.60 10.60 -11.51
N PHE A 94 -8.25 9.62 -12.13
CA PHE A 94 -7.75 8.26 -12.24
C PHE A 94 -6.42 8.17 -13.01
N GLU A 95 -6.30 8.82 -14.17
CA GLU A 95 -5.08 8.80 -14.97
C GLU A 95 -3.91 9.46 -14.23
N THR A 96 -4.16 10.58 -13.55
CA THR A 96 -3.12 11.26 -12.74
C THR A 96 -2.67 10.40 -11.55
N MET A 97 -3.62 9.70 -10.92
CA MET A 97 -3.31 8.73 -9.86
C MET A 97 -2.45 7.58 -10.40
N MET A 98 -2.85 6.99 -11.52
CA MET A 98 -2.13 5.88 -12.13
C MET A 98 -0.74 6.29 -12.58
N GLU A 99 -0.56 7.50 -13.10
CA GLU A 99 0.76 8.04 -13.42
C GLU A 99 1.64 8.16 -12.16
N THR A 100 1.08 8.63 -11.04
CA THR A 100 1.77 8.71 -9.75
C THR A 100 2.27 7.34 -9.29
N VAL A 101 1.49 6.28 -9.55
CA VAL A 101 1.88 4.90 -9.26
C VAL A 101 2.95 4.41 -10.25
N ARG A 102 2.80 4.66 -11.56
CA ARG A 102 3.75 4.25 -12.59
C ARG A 102 5.14 4.84 -12.40
N ILE A 103 5.24 6.10 -11.95
CA ILE A 103 6.52 6.75 -11.63
C ILE A 103 7.09 6.35 -10.26
N GLY A 104 6.42 5.45 -9.53
CA GLY A 104 6.87 4.92 -8.24
C GLY A 104 6.71 5.86 -7.05
N LYS A 105 5.95 6.96 -7.19
CA LYS A 105 5.65 7.88 -6.06
C LYS A 105 4.62 7.31 -5.09
N ALA A 106 3.83 6.34 -5.53
CA ALA A 106 2.86 5.62 -4.70
C ALA A 106 2.90 4.13 -5.06
N ASN A 107 2.67 3.27 -4.07
CA ASN A 107 2.62 1.82 -4.25
C ASN A 107 1.34 1.18 -3.69
N CYS A 108 0.45 1.98 -3.10
CA CYS A 108 -0.83 1.54 -2.57
C CYS A 108 -1.94 2.52 -3.01
N ILE A 109 -3.09 1.98 -3.43
CA ILE A 109 -4.28 2.75 -3.77
C ILE A 109 -5.37 2.39 -2.77
N VAL A 110 -5.99 3.40 -2.17
CA VAL A 110 -7.09 3.25 -1.22
C VAL A 110 -8.34 3.89 -1.80
N VAL A 111 -9.43 3.14 -1.82
CA VAL A 111 -10.75 3.60 -2.30
C VAL A 111 -11.85 3.18 -1.34
N LYS A 112 -12.95 3.91 -1.36
CA LYS A 112 -14.13 3.61 -0.53
C LYS A 112 -14.84 2.35 -1.02
N ASP A 113 -15.16 2.29 -2.30
CA ASP A 113 -15.91 1.20 -2.92
C ASP A 113 -15.20 0.73 -4.19
N TYR A 114 -15.20 -0.58 -4.43
CA TYR A 114 -14.54 -1.20 -5.58
C TYR A 114 -15.03 -0.65 -6.93
N CYS A 115 -16.31 -0.26 -7.00
CA CYS A 115 -16.93 0.38 -8.16
C CYS A 115 -16.24 1.69 -8.59
N ALA A 116 -15.52 2.36 -7.68
CA ALA A 116 -14.77 3.57 -8.00
C ALA A 116 -13.59 3.27 -8.93
N ILE A 117 -12.89 2.15 -8.74
CA ILE A 117 -11.71 1.82 -9.55
C ILE A 117 -12.13 1.14 -10.85
N ILE A 118 -13.01 0.14 -10.77
CA ILE A 118 -13.37 -0.63 -11.96
C ILE A 118 -14.17 0.20 -12.95
N GLY A 119 -13.90 -0.05 -14.23
CA GLY A 119 -14.84 0.28 -15.28
C GLY A 119 -16.07 -0.62 -15.11
N LEU A 120 -17.24 -0.02 -14.94
CA LEU A 120 -18.55 -0.67 -14.99
C LEU A 120 -18.93 -0.95 -16.46
N ASN A 121 -18.03 -1.58 -17.22
CA ASN A 121 -18.40 -2.22 -18.48
C ASN A 121 -18.85 -3.64 -18.15
N GLN A 122 -20.05 -4.00 -18.61
CA GLN A 122 -20.67 -5.31 -18.38
C GLN A 122 -19.73 -6.46 -18.82
N GLU A 123 -19.03 -6.27 -19.95
CA GLU A 123 -18.04 -7.21 -20.51
C GLU A 123 -16.83 -7.41 -19.57
N ASP A 124 -16.38 -6.36 -18.87
CA ASP A 124 -15.23 -6.43 -17.95
C ASP A 124 -15.59 -7.13 -16.63
N LEU A 125 -16.83 -6.96 -16.15
CA LEU A 125 -17.30 -7.56 -14.90
C LEU A 125 -17.47 -9.09 -14.98
N GLU A 126 -17.90 -9.58 -16.15
CA GLU A 126 -17.99 -11.03 -16.43
C GLU A 126 -16.60 -11.65 -16.63
N THR A 127 -15.69 -10.93 -17.29
CA THR A 127 -14.29 -11.37 -17.48
C THR A 127 -13.51 -11.40 -16.16
N GLN A 128 -13.85 -10.53 -15.20
CA GLN A 128 -13.21 -10.47 -13.88
C GLN A 128 -13.86 -11.40 -12.83
N GLY A 129 -14.90 -12.16 -13.21
CA GLY A 129 -15.52 -13.18 -12.33
C GLY A 129 -16.29 -12.59 -11.13
N ILE A 130 -16.76 -11.35 -11.26
CA ILE A 130 -17.48 -10.64 -10.17
C ILE A 130 -18.98 -10.90 -10.22
N LEU A 131 -19.49 -11.27 -11.39
CA LEU A 131 -20.85 -11.74 -11.59
C LEU A 131 -20.78 -13.24 -11.91
N ALA A 132 -20.83 -14.07 -10.88
CA ALA A 132 -21.10 -15.51 -10.96
C ALA A 132 -22.29 -15.85 -10.06
#